data_AF-A0A7S1MV18-F1
#
_entry.id   AF-A0A7S1MV18-F1
#
_cell.length_a   1.000
_cell.length_b   1.000
_cell.length_c   1.000
_cell.angle_alpha   90.00
_cell.angle_beta   90.00
_cell.angle_gamma   90.00
#
_symmetry.space_group_name_H-M   'P 1'
#
loop_
_entity.id
_entity.type
_entity.pdbx_description
1 polymer ?
#
loop_
_entity_poly.entity_id
_entity_poly.type
_entity_poly.pdbx_seq_one_letter_code
_entity_poly.pdbx_strand_id
1 'polypeptide(L)'
;MEVSDDANKELIREGWRHVSVPGVYMEDNWPLREAATDPEGRFTAVAGTRGFCVLDADRDRWRMFGDVSQERSLDVTALMWCRDAVLLITRTWPRPDVAPLHEVLLIQHDALDLNSALARFTLPPARPLCWHVRGDMLLLLDDACVLSRYAFAWPAPDAAGKPPPAPSTTWLAALFGSGGARPSHWVRVTDPQAPVQCFQVSALRVTCPTFATACSIVPASRDPHHGPK
;
A
#
# COMPACT_ATOMS: atom_id res chain seq x y z
N MET A 1 -8.65 26.59 41.47
CA MET A 1 -7.85 26.18 40.29
C MET A 1 -8.64 25.07 39.63
N GLU A 2 -9.66 25.45 38.87
CA GLU A 2 -10.53 24.49 38.19
C GLU A 2 -9.74 23.90 37.02
N VAL A 3 -9.41 22.63 37.13
CA VAL A 3 -8.89 21.86 36.00
C VAL A 3 -10.07 21.68 35.06
N SER A 4 -10.02 22.37 33.92
CA SER A 4 -11.05 22.38 32.89
C SER A 4 -11.50 20.96 32.51
N ASP A 5 -12.81 20.74 32.42
CA ASP A 5 -13.44 19.51 31.90
C ASP A 5 -12.91 19.11 30.51
N ASP A 6 -12.32 20.04 29.77
CA ASP A 6 -11.70 19.77 28.46
C ASP A 6 -10.40 18.95 28.59
N ALA A 7 -9.62 19.15 29.66
CA ALA A 7 -8.45 18.32 29.94
C ALA A 7 -8.85 16.87 30.31
N ASN A 8 -10.02 16.71 30.95
CA ASN A 8 -10.54 15.40 31.30
C ASN A 8 -11.13 14.67 30.07
N LYS A 9 -11.67 15.41 29.09
CA LYS A 9 -12.09 14.85 27.78
C LYS A 9 -10.89 14.42 26.92
N GLU A 10 -9.77 15.14 26.99
CA GLU A 10 -8.52 14.71 26.35
C GLU A 10 -7.96 13.44 26.98
N LEU A 11 -8.02 13.31 28.32
CA LEU A 11 -7.59 12.09 29.02
C LEU A 11 -8.48 10.87 28.71
N ILE A 12 -9.76 11.05 28.36
CA ILE A 12 -10.64 9.96 27.92
C ILE A 12 -10.28 9.44 26.50
N ARG A 13 -9.54 10.23 25.70
CA ARG A 13 -8.94 9.72 24.45
C ARG A 13 -7.77 8.76 24.72
N GLU A 14 -7.24 8.70 25.95
CA GLU A 14 -6.13 7.84 26.37
C GLU A 14 -6.58 6.52 27.05
N GLY A 15 -7.72 5.98 26.64
CA GLY A 15 -8.23 4.68 27.10
C GLY A 15 -7.96 3.55 26.12
N TRP A 16 -7.95 2.30 26.61
CA TRP A 16 -7.97 1.11 25.74
C TRP A 16 -9.35 1.02 25.08
N ARG A 17 -9.41 1.19 23.77
CA ARG A 17 -10.67 1.13 23.00
C ARG A 17 -10.75 -0.20 22.25
N HIS A 18 -11.86 -0.90 22.45
CA HIS A 18 -12.22 -2.07 21.66
C HIS A 18 -13.27 -1.68 20.63
N VAL A 19 -12.98 -1.90 19.35
CA VAL A 19 -13.94 -1.69 18.26
C VAL A 19 -14.11 -2.98 17.50
N SER A 20 -15.35 -3.38 17.26
CA SER A 20 -15.66 -4.56 16.45
C SER A 20 -15.70 -4.17 14.98
N VAL A 21 -15.03 -4.97 14.14
CA VAL A 21 -15.12 -4.84 12.68
C VAL A 21 -16.56 -5.19 12.25
N PRO A 22 -17.18 -4.47 11.30
CA PRO A 22 -18.55 -4.74 10.89
C PRO A 22 -18.73 -6.16 10.39
N GLY A 23 -19.78 -6.84 10.88
CA GLY A 23 -20.12 -8.21 10.46
C GLY A 23 -20.30 -8.32 8.94
N VAL A 24 -20.96 -7.33 8.33
CA VAL A 24 -21.18 -7.24 6.88
C VAL A 24 -19.87 -7.30 6.08
N TYR A 25 -18.81 -6.66 6.58
CA TYR A 25 -17.50 -6.75 5.95
C TYR A 25 -16.84 -8.12 6.19
N MET A 26 -17.00 -8.68 7.39
CA MET A 26 -16.38 -9.96 7.75
C MET A 26 -17.00 -11.16 7.03
N GLU A 27 -18.28 -11.10 6.65
CA GLU A 27 -18.98 -12.19 5.95
C GLU A 27 -18.25 -12.64 4.68
N ASP A 28 -17.73 -11.69 3.89
CA ASP A 28 -17.08 -11.96 2.60
C ASP A 28 -15.54 -11.86 2.65
N ASN A 29 -14.97 -11.20 3.67
CA ASN A 29 -13.54 -10.85 3.71
C ASN A 29 -12.76 -11.51 4.84
N TRP A 30 -13.36 -12.48 5.54
CA TRP A 30 -12.65 -13.28 6.54
C TRP A 30 -11.62 -14.24 5.90
N PRO A 31 -10.44 -14.48 6.51
CA PRO A 31 -9.90 -13.88 7.74
C PRO A 31 -9.37 -12.45 7.58
N LEU A 32 -9.45 -11.70 8.69
CA LEU A 32 -8.72 -10.45 8.85
C LEU A 32 -7.22 -10.73 8.91
N ARG A 33 -6.43 -9.97 8.13
CA ARG A 33 -4.99 -10.20 7.96
C ARG A 33 -4.15 -9.02 8.37
N GLU A 34 -4.60 -7.83 7.99
CA GLU A 34 -3.82 -6.61 8.16
C GLU A 34 -4.66 -5.54 8.85
N ALA A 35 -4.00 -4.72 9.66
CA ALA A 35 -4.59 -3.54 10.27
C ALA A 35 -3.52 -2.46 10.35
N ALA A 36 -3.92 -1.22 10.07
CA ALA A 36 -3.00 -0.09 10.12
C ALA A 36 -3.75 1.16 10.59
N THR A 37 -3.06 2.03 11.31
CA THR A 37 -3.61 3.31 11.79
C THR A 37 -2.82 4.46 11.17
N ASP A 38 -3.53 5.54 10.85
CA ASP A 38 -2.93 6.76 10.32
C ASP A 38 -1.95 7.40 11.33
N PRO A 39 -1.04 8.27 10.88
CA PRO A 39 -0.06 8.88 11.77
C PRO A 39 -0.67 9.67 12.95
N GLU A 40 -1.90 10.16 12.81
CA GLU A 40 -2.59 10.95 13.83
C GLU A 40 -3.54 10.12 14.71
N GLY A 41 -3.73 8.83 14.42
CA GLY A 41 -4.62 7.96 15.19
C GLY A 41 -6.12 8.17 14.98
N ARG A 42 -6.51 8.98 14.00
CA ARG A 42 -7.91 9.32 13.69
C ARG A 42 -8.61 8.30 12.81
N PHE A 43 -7.84 7.57 12.00
CA PHE A 43 -8.36 6.58 11.07
C PHE A 43 -7.63 5.25 11.21
N THR A 44 -8.41 4.17 11.33
CA THR A 44 -7.86 2.81 11.39
C THR A 44 -8.43 2.00 10.24
N ALA A 45 -7.56 1.52 9.37
CA ALA A 45 -7.91 0.63 8.29
C ALA A 45 -7.72 -0.83 8.73
N VAL A 46 -8.61 -1.70 8.29
CA VAL A 46 -8.51 -3.15 8.47
C VAL A 46 -8.76 -3.84 7.15
N ALA A 47 -7.90 -4.78 6.77
CA ALA A 47 -8.02 -5.56 5.55
C ALA A 47 -8.15 -7.06 5.84
N GLY A 48 -8.96 -7.69 5.00
CA GLY A 48 -9.27 -9.10 5.06
C GLY A 48 -8.48 -9.90 4.02
N THR A 49 -9.07 -11.00 3.57
CA THR A 49 -8.60 -11.66 2.34
C THR A 49 -8.82 -10.79 1.11
N ARG A 50 -9.91 -10.03 1.13
CA ARG A 50 -10.32 -9.17 0.05
C ARG A 50 -10.72 -7.81 0.60
N GLY A 51 -10.45 -6.76 -0.17
CA GLY A 51 -10.81 -5.41 0.20
C GLY A 51 -10.22 -4.94 1.54
N PHE A 52 -10.69 -3.77 1.95
CA PHE A 52 -10.41 -3.19 3.26
C PHE A 52 -11.55 -2.26 3.66
N CYS A 53 -11.63 -1.95 4.95
CA CYS A 53 -12.53 -0.95 5.48
C CYS A 53 -11.76 0.03 6.38
N VAL A 54 -12.29 1.25 6.54
CA VAL A 54 -11.65 2.31 7.34
C VAL A 54 -12.61 2.79 8.42
N LEU A 55 -12.20 2.69 9.68
CA LEU A 55 -12.85 3.31 10.81
C LEU A 55 -12.42 4.78 10.91
N ASP A 56 -13.40 5.66 10.93
CA ASP A 56 -13.27 7.04 11.40
C ASP A 56 -13.45 7.03 12.92
N ALA A 57 -12.35 7.13 13.67
CA ALA A 57 -12.35 6.95 15.12
C ALA A 57 -13.09 8.08 15.84
N ASP A 58 -13.06 9.30 15.29
CA ASP A 58 -13.77 10.47 15.80
C ASP A 58 -15.29 10.33 15.67
N ARG A 59 -15.75 9.74 14.56
CA ARG A 59 -17.19 9.55 14.28
C ARG A 59 -17.71 8.15 14.65
N ASP A 60 -16.84 7.26 15.08
CA ASP A 60 -17.10 5.83 15.31
C ASP A 60 -17.83 5.17 14.13
N ARG A 61 -17.39 5.49 12.91
CA ARG A 61 -18.08 5.05 11.69
C ARG A 61 -17.13 4.34 10.75
N TRP A 62 -17.52 3.13 10.35
CA TRP A 62 -16.84 2.37 9.32
C TRP A 62 -17.22 2.86 7.92
N ARG A 63 -16.21 2.94 7.07
CA ARG A 63 -16.33 3.17 5.63
C ARG A 63 -15.90 1.90 4.91
N MET A 64 -16.69 1.51 3.92
CA MET A 64 -16.49 0.32 3.10
C MET A 64 -16.62 0.74 1.63
N PHE A 65 -16.29 -0.16 0.71
CA PHE A 65 -16.48 0.12 -0.71
C PHE A 65 -17.98 0.20 -1.04
N GLY A 66 -18.34 1.13 -1.92
CA GLY A 66 -19.70 1.19 -2.47
C GLY A 66 -19.94 0.08 -3.51
N ASP A 67 -18.88 -0.41 -4.15
CA ASP A 67 -18.92 -1.46 -5.16
C ASP A 67 -18.24 -2.74 -4.65
N VAL A 68 -19.06 -3.75 -4.36
CA VAL A 68 -18.63 -5.07 -3.89
C VAL A 68 -17.71 -5.77 -4.90
N SER A 69 -17.86 -5.48 -6.20
CA SER A 69 -17.01 -6.06 -7.25
C SER A 69 -15.59 -5.54 -7.16
N GLN A 70 -15.43 -4.24 -6.90
CA GLN A 70 -14.12 -3.64 -6.65
C GLN A 70 -13.49 -4.23 -5.39
N GLU A 71 -14.25 -4.30 -4.30
CA GLU A 71 -13.77 -4.86 -3.04
C GLU A 71 -13.24 -6.29 -3.21
N ARG A 72 -14.01 -7.14 -3.90
CA ARG A 72 -13.65 -8.54 -4.18
C ARG A 72 -12.48 -8.71 -5.13
N SER A 73 -12.15 -7.68 -5.92
CA SER A 73 -11.02 -7.72 -6.85
C SER A 73 -9.66 -7.51 -6.16
N LEU A 74 -9.66 -6.99 -4.93
CA LEU A 74 -8.46 -6.64 -4.18
C LEU A 74 -8.02 -7.77 -3.27
N ASP A 75 -7.06 -8.61 -3.65
CA ASP A 75 -6.39 -9.53 -2.71
C ASP A 75 -5.29 -8.75 -1.96
N VAL A 76 -5.60 -8.31 -0.74
CA VAL A 76 -4.71 -7.46 0.05
C VAL A 76 -3.61 -8.30 0.70
N THR A 77 -2.37 -7.92 0.41
CA THR A 77 -1.16 -8.52 1.00
C THR A 77 -0.58 -7.63 2.10
N ALA A 78 -0.69 -6.31 1.94
CA ALA A 78 -0.21 -5.33 2.89
C ALA A 78 -1.16 -4.15 3.00
N LEU A 79 -1.27 -3.59 4.20
CA LEU A 79 -2.03 -2.37 4.48
C LEU A 79 -1.18 -1.41 5.31
N MET A 80 -1.05 -0.18 4.85
CA MET A 80 -0.22 0.85 5.46
C MET A 80 -0.86 2.22 5.27
N TRP A 81 -0.31 3.22 5.98
CA TRP A 81 -0.67 4.62 5.78
C TRP A 81 0.51 5.39 5.20
N CYS A 82 0.22 6.19 4.18
CA CYS A 82 1.15 7.15 3.60
C CYS A 82 0.50 8.53 3.69
N ARG A 83 0.95 9.34 4.65
CA ARG A 83 0.29 10.60 5.05
C ARG A 83 -1.16 10.31 5.49
N ASP A 84 -2.13 10.93 4.81
CA ASP A 84 -3.57 10.79 5.02
C ASP A 84 -4.21 9.72 4.10
N ALA A 85 -3.44 9.10 3.21
CA ALA A 85 -3.95 8.08 2.30
C ALA A 85 -3.60 6.65 2.75
N VAL A 86 -4.47 5.72 2.38
CA VAL A 86 -4.26 4.28 2.58
C VAL A 86 -3.40 3.75 1.44
N LEU A 87 -2.28 3.13 1.79
CA LEU A 87 -1.39 2.45 0.86
C LEU A 87 -1.55 0.95 0.99
N LEU A 88 -1.80 0.28 -0.12
CA LEU A 88 -1.98 -1.16 -0.20
C LEU A 88 -0.89 -1.77 -1.06
N ILE A 89 -0.48 -2.98 -0.70
CA ILE A 89 0.12 -3.91 -1.65
C ILE A 89 -0.91 -5.00 -1.88
N THR A 90 -1.32 -5.15 -3.14
CA THR A 90 -2.26 -6.16 -3.56
C THR A 90 -1.56 -7.19 -4.43
N ARG A 91 -2.13 -8.37 -4.48
CA ARG A 91 -1.68 -9.45 -5.34
C ARG A 91 -2.70 -9.69 -6.43
N THR A 92 -2.25 -9.89 -7.66
CA THR A 92 -3.16 -10.28 -8.74
C THR A 92 -3.68 -11.69 -8.49
N TRP A 93 -4.93 -11.93 -8.88
CA TRP A 93 -5.52 -13.25 -8.71
C TRP A 93 -4.67 -14.33 -9.41
N PRO A 94 -4.37 -15.46 -8.74
CA PRO A 94 -3.53 -16.50 -9.31
C PRO A 94 -4.17 -17.03 -10.58
N ARG A 95 -3.45 -16.88 -11.70
CA ARG A 95 -3.79 -17.53 -12.96
C ARG A 95 -2.94 -18.80 -13.08
N PRO A 96 -3.49 -19.89 -13.65
CA PRO A 96 -2.66 -21.03 -14.00
C PRO A 96 -1.51 -20.56 -14.89
N ASP A 97 -0.32 -21.07 -14.61
CA ASP A 97 0.91 -20.85 -15.40
C ASP A 97 1.54 -19.44 -15.33
N VAL A 98 0.97 -18.51 -14.54
CA VAL A 98 1.52 -17.15 -14.37
C VAL A 98 1.73 -16.84 -12.90
N ALA A 99 2.96 -16.48 -12.53
CA ALA A 99 3.26 -16.02 -11.18
C ALA A 99 2.44 -14.76 -10.85
N PRO A 100 1.87 -14.66 -9.64
CA PRO A 100 1.09 -13.50 -9.26
C PRO A 100 1.99 -12.26 -9.24
N LEU A 101 1.48 -11.17 -9.81
CA LEU A 101 2.11 -9.86 -9.75
C LEU A 101 1.61 -9.13 -8.52
N HIS A 102 2.41 -8.20 -8.03
CA HIS A 102 2.02 -7.34 -6.92
C HIS A 102 1.82 -5.92 -7.43
N GLU A 103 0.76 -5.26 -6.98
CA GLU A 103 0.46 -3.88 -7.33
C GLU A 103 0.38 -3.04 -6.06
N VAL A 104 0.98 -1.85 -6.12
CA VAL A 104 0.83 -0.84 -5.09
C VAL A 104 -0.33 0.07 -5.48
N LEU A 105 -1.26 0.26 -4.55
CA LEU A 105 -2.38 1.19 -4.68
C LEU A 105 -2.28 2.24 -3.57
N LEU A 106 -2.55 3.48 -3.91
CA LEU A 106 -2.69 4.58 -2.97
C LEU A 106 -4.10 5.14 -3.12
N ILE A 107 -4.91 5.05 -2.08
CA ILE A 107 -6.34 5.39 -2.10
C ILE A 107 -6.62 6.38 -0.98
N GLN A 108 -7.40 7.41 -1.27
CA GLN A 108 -7.86 8.33 -0.24
C GLN A 108 -8.78 7.61 0.75
N HIS A 109 -8.59 7.88 2.04
CA HIS A 109 -9.40 7.25 3.10
C HIS A 109 -10.86 7.75 3.10
N ASP A 110 -11.15 8.87 2.42
CA ASP A 110 -12.45 9.52 2.44
C ASP A 110 -13.45 8.89 1.45
N ALA A 111 -12.96 8.46 0.28
CA ALA A 111 -13.68 7.80 -0.79
C ALA A 111 -12.99 6.49 -1.18
N LEU A 112 -13.52 5.37 -0.67
CA LEU A 112 -13.04 4.02 -1.00
C LEU A 112 -13.54 3.59 -2.38
N ASP A 113 -12.84 4.04 -3.42
CA ASP A 113 -13.07 3.67 -4.82
C ASP A 113 -11.73 3.50 -5.55
N LEU A 114 -11.60 2.39 -6.26
CA LEU A 114 -10.40 2.05 -7.03
C LEU A 114 -10.21 2.95 -8.26
N ASN A 115 -11.30 3.51 -8.79
CA ASN A 115 -11.21 4.43 -9.93
C ASN A 115 -10.68 5.80 -9.52
N SER A 116 -10.83 6.17 -8.23
CA SER A 116 -10.26 7.37 -7.65
C SER A 116 -8.92 7.12 -6.94
N ALA A 117 -8.26 6.00 -7.22
CA ALA A 117 -6.93 5.75 -6.69
C ALA A 117 -5.99 6.89 -7.10
N LEU A 118 -5.27 7.42 -6.11
CA LEU A 118 -4.27 8.46 -6.28
C LEU A 118 -3.11 7.94 -7.11
N ALA A 119 -2.64 6.74 -6.80
CA ALA A 119 -1.55 6.10 -7.53
C ALA A 119 -1.81 4.61 -7.65
N ARG A 120 -1.41 4.03 -8.79
CA ARG A 120 -1.42 2.60 -9.06
C ARG A 120 -0.20 2.25 -9.89
N PHE A 121 0.62 1.32 -9.41
CA PHE A 121 1.74 0.79 -10.20
C PHE A 121 2.05 -0.65 -9.83
N THR A 122 2.56 -1.40 -10.80
CA THR A 122 2.96 -2.79 -10.63
C THR A 122 4.39 -2.87 -10.13
N LEU A 123 4.63 -3.70 -9.11
CA LEU A 123 5.96 -4.01 -8.61
C LEU A 123 6.69 -4.95 -9.58
N PRO A 124 8.04 -4.98 -9.56
CA PRO A 124 8.80 -6.00 -10.26
C PRO A 124 8.30 -7.42 -9.92
N PRO A 125 8.49 -8.41 -10.80
CA PRO A 125 8.04 -9.78 -10.58
C PRO A 125 8.88 -10.48 -9.50
N ALA A 126 8.60 -10.12 -8.26
CA ALA A 126 9.16 -10.66 -7.03
C ALA A 126 8.08 -10.56 -5.95
N ARG A 127 8.13 -11.43 -4.94
CA ARG A 127 7.15 -11.45 -3.86
C ARG A 127 7.60 -10.50 -2.73
N PRO A 128 6.81 -9.47 -2.39
CA PRO A 128 6.99 -8.69 -1.17
C PRO A 128 7.08 -9.59 0.06
N LEU A 129 8.13 -9.42 0.86
CA LEU A 129 8.30 -10.12 2.13
C LEU A 129 8.08 -9.20 3.32
N CYS A 130 8.58 -7.97 3.26
CA CYS A 130 8.31 -6.96 4.27
C CYS A 130 8.29 -5.56 3.66
N TRP A 131 7.60 -4.67 4.35
CA TRP A 131 7.38 -3.30 3.92
C TRP A 131 7.39 -2.35 5.11
N HIS A 132 7.74 -1.10 4.85
CA HIS A 132 7.61 -0.04 5.84
C HIS A 132 7.35 1.28 5.12
N VAL A 133 6.42 2.08 5.65
CA VAL A 133 6.15 3.42 5.15
C VAL A 133 6.57 4.45 6.19
N ARG A 134 7.30 5.47 5.75
CA ARG A 134 7.65 6.63 6.55
C ARG A 134 7.54 7.90 5.72
N GLY A 135 6.65 8.80 6.14
CA GLY A 135 6.38 10.04 5.40
C GLY A 135 5.82 9.72 4.01
N ASP A 136 6.59 10.03 2.97
CA ASP A 136 6.27 9.79 1.56
C ASP A 136 7.12 8.68 0.94
N MET A 137 7.66 7.79 1.77
CA MET A 137 8.58 6.74 1.34
C MET A 137 8.07 5.36 1.73
N LEU A 138 8.03 4.44 0.76
CA LEU A 138 7.83 3.02 0.95
C LEU A 138 9.17 2.29 0.79
N LEU A 139 9.57 1.55 1.81
CA LEU A 139 10.63 0.56 1.74
C LEU A 139 10.00 -0.81 1.55
N LEU A 140 10.54 -1.60 0.63
CA LEU A 140 10.06 -2.93 0.28
C LEU A 140 11.25 -3.88 0.17
N LEU A 141 11.20 -4.99 0.92
CA LEU A 141 12.11 -6.11 0.73
C LEU A 141 11.36 -7.24 0.03
N ASP A 142 11.92 -7.76 -1.05
CA ASP A 142 11.35 -8.87 -1.80
C ASP A 142 12.07 -10.20 -1.55
N ASP A 143 11.52 -11.29 -2.10
CA ASP A 143 12.07 -12.63 -2.02
C ASP A 143 13.34 -12.86 -2.85
N ALA A 144 13.71 -11.92 -3.71
CA ALA A 144 15.01 -11.87 -4.35
C ALA A 144 16.07 -11.16 -3.47
N CYS A 145 15.75 -10.89 -2.20
CA CYS A 145 16.58 -10.18 -1.23
C CYS A 145 16.96 -8.76 -1.70
N VAL A 146 16.06 -8.10 -2.43
CA VAL A 146 16.33 -6.77 -2.94
C VAL A 146 15.54 -5.73 -2.16
N LEU A 147 16.27 -4.77 -1.58
CA LEU A 147 15.67 -3.62 -0.92
C LEU A 147 15.35 -2.55 -1.96
N SER A 148 14.06 -2.28 -2.14
CA SER A 148 13.54 -1.27 -3.04
C SER A 148 12.95 -0.12 -2.23
N ARG A 149 13.34 1.11 -2.58
CA ARG A 149 12.84 2.35 -1.99
C ARG A 149 12.01 3.08 -3.02
N TYR A 150 10.73 3.28 -2.73
CA TYR A 150 9.79 4.07 -3.53
C TYR A 150 9.51 5.39 -2.82
N ALA A 151 9.67 6.51 -3.51
CA ALA A 151 9.31 7.84 -3.01
C ALA A 151 8.10 8.36 -3.79
N PHE A 152 7.09 8.85 -3.07
CA PHE A 152 5.85 9.40 -3.60
C PHE A 152 5.94 10.93 -3.64
N ALA A 153 5.92 11.52 -4.84
CA ALA A 153 5.77 12.97 -4.96
C ALA A 153 4.30 13.36 -4.82
N TRP A 154 3.96 14.05 -3.73
CA TRP A 154 2.62 14.60 -3.55
C TRP A 154 2.49 15.92 -4.31
N PRO A 155 1.44 16.11 -5.13
CA PRO A 155 1.26 17.37 -5.82
C PRO A 155 1.01 18.47 -4.79
N ALA A 156 1.60 19.66 -5.00
CA ALA A 156 1.43 20.77 -4.08
C ALA A 156 -0.07 21.08 -3.90
N PRO A 157 -0.54 21.31 -2.67
CA PRO A 157 -1.91 21.76 -2.46
C PRO A 157 -2.13 23.06 -3.22
N ASP A 158 -3.31 23.24 -3.80
CA ASP A 158 -3.66 24.52 -4.40
C ASP A 158 -3.69 25.64 -3.33
N ALA A 159 -3.81 26.90 -3.76
CA ALA A 159 -3.89 28.04 -2.85
C ALA A 159 -5.08 27.98 -1.86
N ALA A 160 -6.04 27.06 -2.07
CA ALA A 160 -7.19 26.80 -1.22
C ALA A 160 -6.98 25.59 -0.28
N GLY A 161 -5.81 24.95 -0.30
CA GLY A 161 -5.50 23.77 0.50
C GLY A 161 -6.13 22.47 0.00
N LYS A 162 -6.76 22.47 -1.16
CA LYS A 162 -7.37 21.30 -1.78
C LYS A 162 -6.33 20.55 -2.62
N PRO A 163 -6.36 19.21 -2.69
CA PRO A 163 -5.57 18.48 -3.68
C PRO A 163 -5.93 19.00 -5.08
N PRO A 164 -4.95 19.17 -5.99
CA PRO A 164 -5.21 19.76 -7.28
C PRO A 164 -6.25 18.94 -8.04
N PRO A 165 -7.12 19.59 -8.84
CA PRO A 165 -8.10 18.89 -9.65
C PRO A 165 -7.40 17.92 -10.61
N ALA A 166 -8.06 16.79 -10.87
CA ALA A 166 -7.66 15.79 -11.86
C ALA A 166 -7.13 16.47 -13.14
N PRO A 167 -5.87 16.21 -13.56
CA PRO A 167 -5.30 16.95 -14.67
C PRO A 167 -5.96 16.58 -16.00
N SER A 168 -6.55 17.57 -16.67
CA SER A 168 -6.65 17.55 -18.13
C SER A 168 -5.24 17.72 -18.71
N THR A 169 -4.62 16.62 -19.15
CA THR A 169 -3.61 16.44 -20.21
C THR A 169 -2.33 17.30 -20.28
N THR A 170 -2.14 18.40 -19.53
CA THR A 170 -1.15 19.45 -19.92
C THR A 170 0.01 19.69 -18.92
N TRP A 171 0.24 18.83 -17.94
CA TRP A 171 1.17 19.12 -16.82
C TRP A 171 2.60 18.56 -16.97
N LEU A 172 2.89 17.77 -18.02
CA LEU A 172 4.21 17.13 -18.23
C LEU A 172 5.38 18.13 -18.32
N ALA A 173 5.16 19.40 -18.67
CA ALA A 173 6.22 20.40 -18.80
C ALA A 173 6.69 20.99 -17.45
N ALA A 174 5.90 20.89 -16.38
CA ALA A 174 6.22 21.52 -15.08
C ALA A 174 7.09 20.63 -14.16
N LEU A 175 7.08 19.31 -14.36
CA LEU A 175 7.88 18.36 -13.55
C LEU A 175 9.36 18.32 -13.94
N PHE A 176 9.71 18.66 -15.18
CA PHE A 176 11.07 18.52 -15.71
C PHE A 176 11.79 19.85 -15.85
N GLY A 177 11.67 20.74 -14.85
CA GLY A 177 12.27 22.07 -14.79
C GLY A 177 13.48 22.22 -15.72
N SER A 178 13.35 23.12 -16.69
CA SER A 178 14.29 23.31 -17.80
C SER A 178 15.71 23.56 -17.29
N GLY A 179 16.50 22.48 -17.15
CA GLY A 179 17.90 22.53 -16.75
C GLY A 179 18.17 22.03 -15.34
N GLY A 180 18.41 20.73 -15.19
CA GLY A 180 18.93 20.13 -13.94
C GLY A 180 19.40 18.70 -14.20
N ALA A 181 20.66 18.40 -13.86
CA ALA A 181 21.36 17.15 -14.17
C ALA A 181 20.59 15.87 -13.74
N ARG A 182 20.64 14.84 -14.60
CA ARG A 182 20.03 13.52 -14.38
C ARG A 182 20.85 12.68 -13.38
N PRO A 183 20.30 12.22 -12.23
CA PRO A 183 20.94 11.15 -11.48
C PRO A 183 20.73 9.78 -12.15
N SER A 184 21.64 8.84 -11.90
CA SER A 184 21.95 7.66 -12.72
C SER A 184 21.03 6.44 -12.56
N HIS A 185 19.81 6.58 -12.04
CA HIS A 185 18.81 5.50 -12.05
C HIS A 185 17.39 6.05 -11.95
N TRP A 186 16.82 6.44 -13.09
CA TRP A 186 15.38 6.70 -13.19
C TRP A 186 14.77 5.57 -14.00
N VAL A 187 13.95 4.72 -13.37
CA VAL A 187 13.13 3.75 -14.10
C VAL A 187 11.76 4.38 -14.31
N ARG A 188 11.46 4.68 -15.56
CA ARG A 188 10.17 5.18 -16.04
C ARG A 188 9.16 4.03 -15.99
N VAL A 189 8.21 4.03 -15.05
CA VAL A 189 7.05 3.13 -15.12
C VAL A 189 5.96 3.84 -15.90
N THR A 190 5.99 3.67 -17.23
CA THR A 190 4.92 4.05 -18.18
C THR A 190 4.91 2.93 -19.23
N ASP A 191 3.87 2.17 -19.57
CA ASP A 191 2.40 2.36 -19.58
C ASP A 191 1.73 0.98 -19.86
N PRO A 192 0.45 0.72 -19.48
CA PRO A 192 -0.51 0.48 -20.57
C PRO A 192 -1.92 1.09 -20.31
N GLN A 193 -2.23 2.16 -21.05
CA GLN A 193 -3.54 2.71 -21.39
C GLN A 193 -4.31 3.51 -20.29
N ALA A 194 -3.65 4.50 -19.66
CA ALA A 194 -4.19 5.81 -19.15
C ALA A 194 -5.36 5.87 -18.12
N PRO A 195 -5.65 7.05 -17.52
CA PRO A 195 -4.79 7.98 -16.78
C PRO A 195 -5.04 7.86 -15.25
N VAL A 196 -4.00 7.60 -14.47
CA VAL A 196 -4.04 7.71 -12.99
C VAL A 196 -3.36 9.02 -12.61
N GLN A 197 -3.99 9.78 -11.73
CA GLN A 197 -3.69 11.19 -11.48
C GLN A 197 -2.32 11.39 -10.78
N CYS A 198 -1.76 12.59 -10.96
CA CYS A 198 -0.42 13.08 -10.61
C CYS A 198 0.28 12.50 -9.36
N PHE A 199 0.98 11.37 -9.48
CA PHE A 199 2.02 10.97 -8.54
C PHE A 199 3.28 10.53 -9.27
N GLN A 200 4.39 11.23 -9.02
CA GLN A 200 5.69 10.75 -9.50
C GLN A 200 6.23 9.76 -8.46
N VAL A 201 6.37 8.50 -8.86
CA VAL A 201 7.00 7.46 -8.04
C VAL A 201 8.44 7.29 -8.52
N SER A 202 9.39 7.44 -7.60
CA SER A 202 10.82 7.21 -7.88
C SER A 202 11.30 5.99 -7.11
N ALA A 203 11.89 5.03 -7.81
CA ALA A 203 12.36 3.77 -7.21
C ALA A 203 13.90 3.67 -7.27
N LEU A 204 14.55 3.43 -6.14
CA LEU A 204 15.94 2.98 -6.07
C LEU A 204 15.98 1.54 -5.57
N ARG A 205 16.68 0.67 -6.30
CA ARG A 205 16.79 -0.74 -5.98
C ARG A 205 18.25 -1.06 -5.66
N VAL A 206 18.51 -1.57 -4.45
CA VAL A 206 19.85 -1.96 -4.00
C VAL A 206 19.91 -3.48 -3.91
N THR A 207 20.67 -4.09 -4.81
CA THR A 207 20.92 -5.54 -4.81
C THR A 207 22.20 -5.84 -4.03
N CYS A 208 22.16 -6.80 -3.11
CA CYS A 208 23.37 -7.33 -2.49
C CYS A 208 24.01 -8.36 -3.44
N PRO A 209 25.22 -8.12 -3.99
CA PRO A 209 25.84 -9.05 -4.95
C PRO A 209 26.26 -10.39 -4.32
N THR A 210 26.38 -10.46 -2.99
CA THR A 210 26.98 -11.61 -2.29
C THR A 210 25.98 -12.73 -1.96
N PHE A 211 24.67 -12.48 -2.04
CA PHE A 211 23.64 -13.46 -1.64
C PHE A 211 23.16 -14.37 -2.78
N ALA A 212 23.39 -14.00 -4.04
CA ALA A 212 22.95 -14.78 -5.21
C ALA A 212 23.60 -16.17 -5.30
N THR A 213 24.75 -16.39 -4.67
CA THR A 213 25.49 -17.67 -4.73
C THR A 213 25.10 -18.65 -3.61
N ALA A 214 24.40 -18.22 -2.56
CA ALA A 214 24.14 -19.05 -1.37
C ALA A 214 22.79 -19.79 -1.39
N CYS A 215 21.84 -19.36 -2.23
CA CYS A 215 20.54 -20.04 -2.39
C CYS A 215 20.52 -20.97 -3.62
N SER A 216 21.46 -21.92 -3.70
CA SER A 216 21.15 -23.17 -4.38
C SER A 216 20.59 -24.12 -3.33
N ILE A 217 19.26 -24.19 -3.24
CA ILE A 217 18.61 -25.27 -2.51
C ILE A 217 19.02 -26.56 -3.23
N VAL A 218 19.95 -27.30 -2.64
CA VAL A 218 20.24 -28.68 -3.03
C VAL A 218 18.91 -29.43 -2.88
N PRO A 219 18.34 -30.02 -3.94
CA PRO A 219 17.18 -30.88 -3.77
C PRO A 219 17.61 -32.03 -2.86
N ALA A 220 16.90 -32.22 -1.75
CA ALA A 220 17.14 -33.32 -0.83
C ALA A 220 17.25 -34.62 -1.64
N SER A 221 18.45 -35.20 -1.65
CA SER A 221 18.69 -36.51 -2.24
C SER A 221 17.82 -37.50 -1.50
N ARG A 222 16.85 -38.09 -2.20
CA ARG A 222 16.20 -39.33 -1.75
C ARG A 222 17.29 -40.38 -1.60
N ASP A 223 17.60 -40.73 -0.36
CA ASP A 223 18.40 -41.92 -0.09
C ASP A 223 17.61 -43.17 -0.53
N PRO A 224 18.22 -44.06 -1.33
CA PRO A 224 17.61 -45.31 -1.72
C PRO A 224 17.96 -46.38 -0.67
N HIS A 225 17.04 -46.67 0.25
CA HIS A 225 17.13 -47.92 1.01
C HIS A 225 16.83 -49.10 0.07
N HIS A 226 17.90 -49.74 -0.43
CA HIS A 226 17.92 -51.16 -0.74
C HIS A 226 17.57 -51.97 0.53
N GLY A 227 16.84 -53.08 0.49
CA GLY A 227 16.42 -53.88 -0.66
C GLY A 227 15.54 -55.06 -0.20
N PRO A 228 15.23 -56.02 -1.08
CA PRO A 228 14.33 -57.13 -0.81
C PRO A 228 15.08 -58.39 -0.34
N LYS A 229 14.57 -59.02 0.73
CA LYS A 229 14.31 -60.46 0.89
C LYS A 229 13.88 -60.76 2.33
#